data_AF-A0A2V1B8M6-F1
#
_entry.id   AF-A0A2V1B8M6-F1
#
_cell.length_a   1.000
_cell.length_b   1.000
_cell.length_c   1.000
_cell.angle_alpha   90.00
_cell.angle_beta   90.00
_cell.angle_gamma   90.00
#
_symmetry.space_group_name_H-M   'P 1'
#
loop_
_entity.id
_entity.type
_entity.pdbx_description
1 polymer ?
#
loop_
_entity_poly.entity_id
_entity_poly.type
_entity_poly.pdbx_seq_one_letter_code
_entity_poly.pdbx_strand_id
1 'polypeptide(L)'
;MPFQGKSLVDTRKVLDLEGTPDHDEVTRNTPILLEHCLDDPLVLVASGRGLRDTLREFGAEVEWKEYPTGAHWFNSPGGIDDAVDFLKNHALVPSNNAARLSFPGTV
;
A
#
# COMPACT_ATOMS: atom_id res chain seq x y z
N MET A 1 2.15 13.44 -8.69
CA MET A 1 0.83 13.11 -8.11
C MET A 1 0.28 14.36 -7.41
N PRO A 2 -1.04 14.66 -7.45
CA PRO A 2 -1.61 15.90 -6.89
C PRO A 2 -1.39 16.08 -5.37
N PHE A 3 -0.98 15.00 -4.68
CA PHE A 3 -0.74 14.98 -3.24
C PHE A 3 0.71 14.66 -2.86
N GLN A 4 1.63 14.65 -3.83
CA GLN A 4 3.03 14.33 -3.56
C GLN A 4 3.65 15.31 -2.56
N GLY A 5 4.27 14.78 -1.50
CA GLY A 5 4.87 15.57 -0.42
C GLY A 5 3.88 16.18 0.59
N LYS A 6 2.58 15.83 0.52
CA LYS A 6 1.61 16.17 1.58
C LYS A 6 1.59 15.05 2.62
N SER A 7 1.21 15.36 3.86
CA SER A 7 0.94 14.33 4.86
C SER A 7 -0.38 13.59 4.55
N LEU A 8 -0.60 12.44 5.19
CA LEU A 8 -1.87 11.71 5.10
C LEU A 8 -3.05 12.58 5.57
N VAL A 9 -2.85 13.33 6.67
CA VAL A 9 -3.84 14.25 7.24
C VAL A 9 -4.17 15.38 6.26
N ASP A 10 -3.15 16.01 5.67
CA ASP A 10 -3.37 17.10 4.71
C ASP A 10 -4.03 16.60 3.43
N THR A 11 -3.69 15.39 3.00
CA THR A 11 -4.33 14.75 1.84
C THR A 11 -5.81 14.52 2.10
N ARG A 12 -6.17 13.98 3.28
CA ARG A 12 -7.58 13.80 3.69
C ARG A 12 -8.35 15.10 3.76
N LYS A 13 -7.74 16.18 4.25
CA LYS A 13 -8.35 17.53 4.28
C LYS A 13 -8.62 18.06 2.87
N VAL A 14 -7.68 17.89 1.94
CA VAL A 14 -7.85 18.34 0.55
C VAL A 14 -8.96 17.55 -0.15
N LEU A 15 -9.11 16.27 0.18
CA LEU A 15 -10.13 15.39 -0.40
C LEU A 15 -11.51 15.53 0.27
N ASP A 16 -11.61 16.27 1.37
CA ASP A 16 -12.85 16.49 2.14
C ASP A 16 -13.60 15.19 2.48
N LEU A 17 -12.84 14.19 2.97
CA LEU A 17 -13.38 12.86 3.26
C LEU A 17 -13.98 12.77 4.67
N GLU A 18 -15.30 12.58 4.75
CA GLU A 18 -15.99 12.31 6.01
C GLU A 18 -15.60 10.95 6.63
N GLY A 19 -15.60 10.87 7.96
CA GLY A 19 -15.37 9.62 8.70
C GLY A 19 -13.95 9.06 8.61
N THR A 20 -12.98 9.82 8.11
CA THR A 20 -11.58 9.39 8.09
C THR A 20 -10.93 9.60 9.46
N PRO A 21 -10.19 8.61 10.00
CA PRO A 21 -9.42 8.81 11.21
C PRO A 21 -8.39 9.94 11.06
N ASP A 22 -8.01 10.59 12.15
CA ASP A 22 -6.93 11.59 12.18
C ASP A 22 -5.53 10.96 12.26
N HIS A 23 -5.45 9.63 12.44
CA HIS A 23 -4.22 8.85 12.54
C HIS A 23 -3.96 7.97 11.29
N ASP A 24 -2.77 7.37 11.23
CA ASP A 24 -2.30 6.49 10.17
C ASP A 24 -2.39 5.00 10.50
N GLU A 25 -2.93 4.62 11.67
CA GLU A 25 -2.90 3.23 12.15
C GLU A 25 -3.36 2.17 11.14
N VAL A 26 -4.41 2.45 10.37
CA VAL A 26 -4.87 1.52 9.32
C VAL A 26 -3.78 1.34 8.25
N THR A 27 -3.24 2.45 7.75
CA THR A 27 -2.19 2.46 6.73
C THR A 27 -0.91 1.79 7.23
N ARG A 28 -0.52 2.06 8.47
CA ARG A 28 0.68 1.48 9.10
C ARG A 28 0.57 -0.01 9.37
N ASN A 29 -0.62 -0.50 9.70
CA ASN A 29 -0.86 -1.90 10.04
C ASN A 29 -1.36 -2.76 8.86
N THR A 30 -1.49 -2.18 7.66
CA THR A 30 -1.87 -2.90 6.46
C THR A 30 -0.64 -3.05 5.57
N PRO A 31 -0.03 -4.24 5.48
CA PRO A 31 1.04 -4.50 4.52
C PRO A 31 0.55 -4.28 3.09
N ILE A 32 1.38 -3.66 2.24
CA ILE A 32 1.05 -3.38 0.84
C ILE A 32 2.11 -4.00 -0.07
N LEU A 33 1.68 -4.83 -1.01
CA LEU A 33 2.47 -5.18 -2.19
C LEU A 33 2.13 -4.21 -3.32
N LEU A 34 3.16 -3.62 -3.92
CA LEU A 34 3.01 -2.76 -5.08
C LEU A 34 3.97 -3.22 -6.20
N GLU A 35 3.40 -3.50 -7.35
CA GLU A 35 4.07 -4.13 -8.49
C GLU A 35 3.98 -3.25 -9.72
N HIS A 36 5.05 -3.18 -10.54
CA HIS A 36 5.01 -2.43 -11.79
C HIS A 36 6.01 -2.94 -12.84
N CYS A 37 5.64 -2.92 -14.11
CA CYS A 37 6.54 -3.28 -15.22
C CYS A 37 7.27 -2.04 -15.75
N LEU A 38 8.59 -2.13 -15.96
CA LEU A 38 9.40 -1.02 -16.46
C LEU A 38 9.00 -0.56 -17.85
N ASP A 39 8.48 -1.47 -18.67
CA ASP A 39 8.08 -1.28 -20.05
C ASP A 39 6.58 -0.95 -20.22
N ASP A 40 5.86 -0.59 -19.14
CA ASP A 40 4.46 -0.15 -19.21
C ASP A 40 4.34 1.16 -20.03
N PRO A 41 3.70 1.13 -21.22
CA PRO A 41 3.57 2.30 -22.07
C PRO A 41 2.40 3.21 -21.68
N LEU A 42 1.51 2.77 -20.79
CA LEU A 42 0.28 3.47 -20.41
C LEU A 42 0.44 4.16 -19.06
N VAL A 43 0.94 3.45 -18.05
CA VAL A 43 1.22 3.99 -16.73
C VAL A 43 2.71 3.88 -16.47
N LEU A 44 3.41 5.00 -16.63
CA LEU A 44 4.86 5.03 -16.47
C LEU A 44 5.28 4.57 -15.06
N VAL A 45 6.32 3.75 -14.97
CA VAL A 45 6.88 3.27 -13.69
C VAL A 45 7.22 4.40 -12.72
N ALA A 46 7.55 5.60 -13.23
CA ALA A 46 7.77 6.78 -12.41
C ALA A 46 6.55 7.16 -11.55
N SER A 47 5.34 6.96 -12.06
CA SER A 47 4.10 7.16 -11.30
C SER A 47 3.95 6.12 -10.19
N GLY A 48 4.28 4.86 -10.46
CA GLY A 48 4.29 3.79 -9.46
C GLY A 48 5.31 4.04 -8.35
N ARG A 49 6.52 4.47 -8.69
CA ARG A 49 7.54 4.91 -7.72
C ARG A 49 7.06 6.08 -6.86
N GLY A 50 6.41 7.07 -7.48
CA GLY A 50 5.81 8.19 -6.75
C GLY A 50 4.70 7.77 -5.78
N LEU A 51 3.87 6.79 -6.17
CA LEU A 51 2.86 6.19 -5.28
C LEU A 51 3.52 5.46 -4.11
N ARG A 52 4.52 4.60 -4.39
CA ARG A 52 5.29 3.89 -3.37
C ARG A 52 5.85 4.85 -2.32
N ASP A 53 6.49 5.92 -2.76
CA ASP A 53 7.12 6.90 -1.86
C ASP A 53 6.06 7.65 -1.04
N THR A 54 4.95 8.05 -1.66
CA THR A 54 3.82 8.66 -0.95
C THR A 54 3.21 7.73 0.11
N LEU A 55 3.02 6.44 -0.21
CA LEU A 55 2.49 5.46 0.75
C LEU A 55 3.43 5.25 1.94
N ARG A 56 4.74 5.22 1.70
CA ARG A 56 5.76 5.15 2.77
C ARG A 56 5.78 6.41 3.62
N GLU A 57 5.64 7.58 3.01
CA GLU A 57 5.47 8.86 3.74
C GLU A 57 4.20 8.88 4.60
N PHE A 58 3.15 8.17 4.19
CA PHE A 58 1.93 7.97 4.98
C PHE A 58 2.07 6.92 6.10
N GLY A 59 3.25 6.30 6.25
CA GLY A 59 3.52 5.30 7.27
C GLY A 59 3.25 3.85 6.86
N ALA A 60 2.92 3.58 5.58
CA ALA A 60 2.68 2.23 5.10
C ALA A 60 3.96 1.41 4.98
N GLU A 61 3.86 0.11 5.28
CA GLU A 61 4.85 -0.89 4.91
C GLU A 61 4.60 -1.35 3.47
N VAL A 62 5.48 -0.94 2.54
CA VAL A 62 5.33 -1.23 1.11
C VAL A 62 6.46 -2.12 0.61
N GLU A 63 6.12 -3.35 0.25
CA GLU A 63 6.93 -4.22 -0.60
C GLU A 63 6.77 -3.77 -2.06
N TRP A 64 7.89 -3.44 -2.71
CA TRP A 64 7.90 -2.88 -4.07
C TRP A 64 8.64 -3.82 -5.01
N LYS A 65 7.98 -4.24 -6.08
CA LYS A 65 8.53 -5.11 -7.12
C LYS A 65 8.46 -4.41 -8.48
N GLU A 66 9.61 -4.30 -9.13
CA GLU A 66 9.71 -3.84 -10.51
C GLU A 66 10.11 -4.99 -11.42
N TYR A 67 9.40 -5.15 -12.51
CA TYR A 67 9.65 -6.20 -13.50
C TYR A 67 10.19 -5.59 -14.80
N PRO A 68 11.25 -6.13 -15.41
CA PRO A 68 11.80 -5.57 -16.65
C PRO A 68 10.81 -5.53 -17.82
N THR A 69 9.90 -6.49 -17.88
CA THR A 69 8.96 -6.68 -18.99
C THR A 69 7.58 -7.13 -18.51
N GLY A 70 6.54 -6.76 -19.23
CA GLY A 70 5.14 -7.13 -18.97
C GLY A 70 4.13 -6.14 -19.52
N ALA A 71 4.60 -5.03 -20.07
CA ALA A 71 3.79 -3.92 -20.54
C ALA A 71 2.82 -3.46 -19.45
N HIS A 72 1.56 -3.16 -19.79
CA HIS A 72 0.56 -2.72 -18.83
C HIS A 72 -0.11 -3.86 -18.04
N TRP A 73 0.30 -5.11 -18.26
CA TRP A 73 -0.33 -6.28 -17.64
C TRP A 73 0.46 -6.74 -16.40
N PHE A 74 -0.16 -7.64 -15.63
CA PHE A 74 0.55 -8.35 -14.57
C PHE A 74 1.77 -9.07 -15.16
N ASN A 75 2.92 -8.91 -14.51
CA ASN A 75 4.06 -9.77 -14.80
C ASN A 75 3.68 -11.20 -14.42
N SER A 76 3.64 -12.09 -15.42
CA SER A 76 3.27 -13.49 -15.22
C SER A 76 4.30 -14.41 -15.86
N PRO A 77 4.69 -15.51 -15.19
CA PRO A 77 4.17 -15.98 -13.90
C PRO A 77 4.74 -15.23 -12.68
N GLY A 78 5.90 -14.59 -12.80
CA GLY A 78 6.69 -14.10 -11.66
C GLY A 78 5.96 -13.17 -10.69
N GLY A 79 5.28 -12.13 -11.19
CA GLY A 79 4.52 -11.22 -10.32
C GLY A 79 3.31 -11.86 -9.65
N ILE A 80 2.70 -12.88 -10.28
CA ILE A 80 1.66 -13.66 -9.61
C ILE A 80 2.24 -14.52 -8.48
N ASP A 81 3.42 -15.11 -8.68
CA ASP A 81 4.10 -15.87 -7.63
C ASP A 81 4.47 -14.96 -6.44
N ASP A 82 5.00 -13.77 -6.71
CA ASP A 82 5.28 -12.74 -5.69
C ASP A 82 4.00 -12.35 -4.92
N ALA A 83 2.88 -12.14 -5.62
CA ALA A 83 1.59 -11.84 -4.98
C ALA A 83 1.08 -12.99 -4.09
N VAL A 84 1.20 -14.23 -4.55
CA VAL A 84 0.81 -15.42 -3.77
C VAL A 84 1.65 -15.52 -2.50
N ASP A 85 2.97 -15.32 -2.61
CA ASP A 85 3.88 -15.41 -1.47
C ASP A 85 3.67 -14.27 -0.48
N PHE A 86 3.42 -13.05 -0.96
CA PHE A 86 3.01 -11.94 -0.12
C PHE A 86 1.75 -12.26 0.70
N LEU A 87 0.70 -12.79 0.06
CA LEU A 87 -0.54 -13.15 0.76
C LEU A 87 -0.35 -14.27 1.78
N LYS A 88 0.48 -15.28 1.49
CA LYS A 88 0.83 -16.33 2.46
C LYS A 88 1.50 -15.73 3.70
N ASN A 89 2.37 -14.74 3.53
CA ASN A 89 3.14 -14.15 4.62
C ASN A 89 2.33 -13.14 5.46
N HIS A 90 1.38 -12.43 4.85
CA HIS A 90 0.70 -11.30 5.51
C HIS A 90 -0.79 -11.51 5.78
N ALA A 91 -1.49 -12.36 5.01
CA ALA A 91 -2.95 -12.49 5.08
C ALA A 91 -3.43 -13.89 5.54
N LEU A 92 -2.67 -14.95 5.22
CA LEU A 92 -3.10 -16.33 5.46
C LEU A 92 -2.47 -16.97 6.70
N VAL A 93 -1.58 -16.26 7.41
CA VAL A 93 -1.14 -16.69 8.75
C VAL A 93 -2.33 -16.53 9.70
N PRO A 94 -2.76 -17.59 10.41
CA PRO A 94 -3.82 -17.45 11.40
C PRO A 94 -3.39 -16.40 12.43
N SER A 95 -4.16 -15.32 12.52
CA SER A 95 -4.00 -14.32 13.56
C SER A 95 -4.09 -15.01 14.92
N ASN A 96 -2.96 -15.33 15.54
CA ASN A 96 -2.91 -15.65 16.96
C ASN A 96 -3.02 -14.37 17.80
N ASN A 97 -3.81 -13.41 17.33
CA ASN A 97 -3.98 -12.06 17.83
C ASN A 97 -5.44 -11.82 18.22
N ALA A 98 -5.91 -12.59 19.18
CA ALA A 98 -7.09 -12.24 19.98
C ALA A 98 -6.83 -11.07 20.97
N ALA A 99 -5.64 -10.46 20.94
CA ALA A 99 -5.17 -9.54 21.98
C ALA A 99 -4.94 -8.08 21.54
N ARG A 100 -5.30 -7.67 20.30
CA ARG A 100 -5.02 -6.29 19.82
C ARG A 100 -6.23 -5.42 19.48
N LEU A 101 -7.45 -5.90 19.71
CA LEU A 101 -8.66 -5.08 19.65
C LEU A 101 -9.29 -4.97 21.05
N SER A 102 -8.52 -4.51 22.04
CA SER A 102 -9.10 -3.93 23.25
C SER A 102 -9.16 -2.42 23.06
N PHE A 103 -10.34 -1.91 22.72
CA PHE A 103 -10.64 -0.49 22.85
C PHE A 103 -10.47 -0.10 24.34
N PRO A 104 -9.62 0.88 24.69
CA PRO A 104 -9.61 1.39 26.05
C PRO A 104 -10.97 2.06 26.32
N GLY A 105 -11.59 1.64 27.42
CA GLY A 105 -12.97 1.98 27.78
C GLY A 105 -13.22 3.49 27.85
N THR A 106 -14.43 3.86 27.42
CA THR A 106 -15.06 5.13 27.76
C THR A 106 -15.42 5.12 29.24
N VAL A 107 -14.81 6.03 30.00
CA VAL A 107 -15.28 6.44 31.34
C VAL A 107 -16.50 7.35 31.18
#